data_AF-A0A927MYJ5-F1
#
_entry.id   AF-A0A927MYJ5-F1
#
_cell.length_a   1.000
_cell.length_b   1.000
_cell.length_c   1.000
_cell.angle_alpha   90.00
_cell.angle_beta   90.00
_cell.angle_gamma   90.00
#
_symmetry.space_group_name_H-M   'P 1'
#
loop_
_entity.id
_entity.type
_entity.pdbx_description
1 polymer ?
#
loop_
_entity_poly.entity_id
_entity_poly.type
_entity_poly.pdbx_seq_one_letter_code
_entity_poly.pdbx_strand_id
1 'polypeptide(L)'
;MWVRKEMPARGDRLDEGSVPWEVPDGVLNFRDTPLLVAVDPYGDTVFNRFQIERQLPREVTYLRQQLSHAGAVEMLDELERLMALATERVHRYLWFVGD
;
A
#
# COMPACT_ATOMS: atom_id res chain seq x y z
N MET A 1 -16.78 -12.66 -2.29
CA MET A 1 -17.46 -12.76 -0.97
C MET A 1 -17.20 -14.13 -0.35
N TRP A 2 -16.38 -14.20 0.71
CA TRP A 2 -16.19 -15.40 1.53
C TRP A 2 -16.28 -15.04 3.01
N VAL A 3 -17.09 -15.78 3.77
CA VAL A 3 -17.26 -15.62 5.22
C VAL A 3 -16.53 -16.77 5.91
N ARG A 4 -15.46 -16.47 6.66
CA ARG A 4 -14.91 -17.44 7.63
C ARG A 4 -15.73 -17.38 8.91
N LYS A 5 -16.17 -18.56 9.36
CA LYS A 5 -17.18 -18.71 10.41
C LYS A 5 -16.62 -18.79 11.83
N GLU A 6 -15.31 -18.87 12.06
CA GLU A 6 -14.75 -18.79 13.42
C GLU A 6 -13.21 -18.62 13.47
N MET A 7 -12.76 -17.57 14.16
CA MET A 7 -11.51 -17.49 14.93
C MET A 7 -11.75 -16.50 16.09
N PRO A 8 -11.87 -16.91 17.37
CA PRO A 8 -11.99 -15.96 18.47
C PRO A 8 -10.65 -15.66 19.17
N ALA A 9 -10.51 -14.39 19.57
CA ALA A 9 -9.68 -13.81 20.63
C ALA A 9 -8.14 -13.77 20.48
N ARG A 10 -7.61 -13.40 19.31
CA ARG A 10 -6.24 -12.84 19.22
C ARG A 10 -6.12 -11.73 18.19
N GLY A 11 -5.96 -10.51 18.69
CA GLY A 11 -5.56 -9.33 17.93
C GLY A 11 -6.69 -8.35 17.69
N ASP A 12 -6.45 -7.08 18.02
CA ASP A 12 -7.32 -5.96 17.65
C ASP A 12 -7.62 -5.96 16.14
N ARG A 13 -8.65 -5.20 15.78
CA ARG A 13 -9.05 -4.86 14.40
C ARG A 13 -7.81 -4.68 13.53
N LEU A 14 -7.75 -5.38 12.38
CA LEU A 14 -6.75 -5.08 11.36
C LEU A 14 -6.97 -3.62 10.94
N ASP A 15 -5.92 -2.81 11.03
CA ASP A 15 -5.98 -1.43 10.54
C ASP A 15 -6.01 -1.50 9.01
N GLU A 16 -7.22 -1.47 8.47
CA GLU A 16 -7.50 -1.51 7.04
C GLU A 16 -7.73 -0.09 6.52
N GLY A 17 -7.32 0.12 5.27
CA GLY A 17 -7.55 1.33 4.50
C GLY A 17 -8.02 0.93 3.11
N SER A 18 -9.05 1.61 2.60
CA SER A 18 -9.60 1.32 1.28
C SER A 18 -9.71 2.61 0.48
N VAL A 19 -8.69 2.90 -0.32
CA VAL A 19 -8.69 4.00 -1.29
C VAL A 19 -8.36 3.40 -2.65
N PRO A 20 -9.05 3.82 -3.74
CA PRO A 20 -8.73 3.38 -5.08
C PRO A 20 -7.26 3.61 -5.41
N TRP A 21 -6.59 2.57 -5.92
CA TRP A 21 -5.23 2.68 -6.42
C TRP A 21 -5.26 3.20 -7.87
N GLU A 22 -5.31 4.52 -8.03
CA GLU A 22 -5.44 5.19 -9.32
C GLU A 22 -4.14 5.94 -9.66
N VAL A 23 -3.21 5.24 -10.30
CA VAL A 23 -1.98 5.85 -10.83
C VAL A 23 -2.08 5.90 -12.35
N PRO A 24 -1.94 7.07 -13.00
CA PRO A 24 -1.99 7.19 -14.45
C PRO A 24 -0.93 6.34 -15.16
N ASP A 25 -1.29 5.83 -16.34
CA ASP A 25 -0.37 5.11 -17.22
C ASP A 25 0.90 5.94 -17.51
N GLY A 26 2.06 5.29 -17.42
CA GLY A 26 3.36 5.90 -17.69
C GLY A 26 3.99 6.65 -16.51
N VAL A 27 3.29 6.80 -15.38
CA VAL A 27 3.90 7.34 -14.14
C VAL A 27 4.72 6.25 -13.44
N LEU A 28 4.18 5.04 -13.32
CA LEU A 28 4.90 3.90 -12.75
C LEU A 28 5.98 3.40 -13.72
N ASN A 29 7.16 3.14 -13.19
CA ASN A 29 8.32 2.70 -13.95
C ASN A 29 9.35 1.98 -13.06
N PHE A 30 10.10 1.05 -13.64
CA PHE A 30 11.10 0.25 -12.91
C PHE A 30 12.27 1.05 -12.31
N ARG A 31 12.49 2.29 -12.72
CA ARG A 31 13.61 3.11 -12.24
C ARG A 31 13.25 3.83 -10.94
N ASP A 32 12.10 4.49 -10.91
CA ASP A 32 11.69 5.39 -9.83
C ASP A 32 10.63 4.78 -8.91
N THR A 33 9.86 3.80 -9.40
CA THR A 33 8.81 3.08 -8.66
C THR A 33 8.94 1.56 -8.81
N PRO A 34 10.12 0.95 -8.55
CA PRO A 34 10.38 -0.47 -8.81
C PRO A 34 9.48 -1.45 -8.05
N LEU A 35 8.92 -1.07 -6.90
CA LEU A 35 7.99 -1.91 -6.14
C LEU A 35 6.55 -1.67 -6.59
N LEU A 36 6.13 -0.41 -6.70
CA LEU A 36 4.75 -0.05 -7.00
C LEU A 36 4.37 -0.34 -8.45
N VAL A 37 5.33 -0.39 -9.38
CA VAL A 37 5.10 -0.86 -10.77
C VAL A 37 4.72 -2.34 -10.84
N ALA A 38 5.02 -3.12 -9.80
CA ALA A 38 4.67 -4.54 -9.73
C ALA A 38 3.30 -4.80 -9.07
N VAL A 39 2.61 -3.76 -8.60
CA VAL A 39 1.25 -3.87 -8.07
C VAL A 39 0.30 -4.06 -9.25
N ASP A 40 -0.30 -5.25 -9.33
CA ASP A 40 -1.28 -5.63 -10.35
C ASP A 40 -2.71 -5.34 -9.85
N PRO A 41 -3.56 -4.63 -10.62
CA PRO A 41 -4.97 -4.43 -10.28
C PRO A 41 -5.75 -5.72 -9.95
N TYR A 42 -5.32 -6.87 -10.49
CA TYR A 42 -5.98 -8.17 -10.30
C TYR A 42 -5.21 -9.09 -9.36
N GLY A 43 -4.11 -8.62 -8.76
CA GLY A 43 -3.17 -9.43 -8.01
C GLY A 43 -2.86 -8.88 -6.64
N ASP A 44 -2.90 -9.76 -5.64
CA ASP A 44 -2.45 -9.42 -4.29
C ASP A 44 -0.94 -9.16 -4.25
N THR A 45 -0.55 -8.02 -3.67
CA THR A 45 0.86 -7.67 -3.49
C THR A 45 1.15 -7.34 -2.03
N VAL A 46 2.13 -8.03 -1.44
CA VAL A 46 2.52 -7.86 -0.03
C VAL A 46 3.92 -7.28 0.09
N PHE A 47 4.05 -6.17 0.81
CA PHE A 47 5.33 -5.56 1.16
C PHE A 47 5.70 -5.85 2.61
N ASN A 48 6.93 -6.29 2.82
CA ASN A 48 7.49 -6.51 4.15
C ASN A 48 8.03 -5.23 4.77
N ARG A 49 8.32 -5.30 6.07
CA ARG A 49 8.87 -4.18 6.84
C ARG A 49 10.10 -3.53 6.20
N PHE A 50 11.01 -4.32 5.64
CA PHE A 50 12.21 -3.76 5.00
C PHE A 50 11.85 -2.92 3.76
N GLN A 51 10.95 -3.42 2.92
CA GLN A 51 10.46 -2.69 1.74
C GLN A 51 9.73 -1.40 2.16
N ILE A 52 8.89 -1.48 3.20
CA ILE A 52 8.14 -0.35 3.74
C ILE A 52 9.07 0.72 4.34
N GLU A 53 10.14 0.34 5.04
CA GLU A 53 11.05 1.30 5.67
C GLU A 53 12.09 1.89 4.70
N ARG A 54 12.55 1.11 3.71
CA ARG A 54 13.75 1.44 2.93
C ARG A 54 13.49 1.81 1.48
N GLN A 55 12.39 1.34 0.90
CA GLN A 55 12.15 1.43 -0.55
C GLN A 55 10.90 2.26 -0.85
N LEU A 56 9.74 1.86 -0.32
CA LEU A 56 8.46 2.53 -0.57
C LEU A 56 8.46 4.05 -0.29
N PRO A 57 9.13 4.59 0.75
CA PRO A 57 9.12 6.04 1.00
C PRO A 57 9.69 6.86 -0.17
N ARG A 58 10.64 6.29 -0.92
CA ARG A 58 11.24 6.95 -2.09
C ARG A 58 10.26 6.97 -3.26
N GLU A 59 9.56 5.86 -3.47
CA GLU A 59 8.56 5.72 -4.53
C GLU A 59 7.36 6.63 -4.27
N VAL A 60 6.88 6.70 -3.02
CA VAL A 60 5.81 7.62 -2.61
C VAL A 60 6.24 9.08 -2.78
N THR A 61 7.48 9.43 -2.40
CA THR A 61 8.02 10.78 -2.64
C THR A 61 8.03 11.14 -4.11
N TYR A 62 8.43 10.21 -4.99
CA TYR A 62 8.38 10.39 -6.43
C TYR A 62 6.94 10.59 -6.92
N LEU A 63 6.00 9.72 -6.50
CA LEU A 63 4.60 9.83 -6.89
C LEU A 63 3.96 11.15 -6.44
N ARG A 64 4.29 11.66 -5.25
CA ARG A 64 3.85 13.01 -4.81
C ARG A 64 4.33 14.15 -5.70
N GLN A 65 5.43 13.97 -6.43
CA GLN A 65 5.93 14.97 -7.40
C GLN A 65 5.23 14.85 -8.76
N GLN A 66 4.72 13.66 -9.10
CA GLN A 66 4.07 13.40 -10.40
C GLN A 66 2.54 13.57 -10.33
N LEU A 67 1.93 13.31 -9.18
CA LEU A 67 0.49 13.32 -8.98
C LEU A 67 0.07 14.57 -8.19
N SER A 68 -0.92 15.31 -8.69
CA SER A 68 -1.35 16.58 -8.10
C SER A 68 -2.87 16.72 -7.91
N HIS A 69 -3.66 15.74 -8.33
CA HIS A 69 -5.11 15.77 -8.14
C HIS A 69 -5.51 15.27 -6.74
N ALA A 70 -6.64 15.76 -6.23
CA ALA A 70 -7.10 15.50 -4.86
C ALA A 70 -7.17 13.99 -4.53
N GLY A 71 -7.71 13.17 -5.43
CA GLY A 71 -7.79 11.71 -5.22
C GLY A 71 -6.43 11.03 -5.07
N ALA A 72 -5.40 11.48 -5.79
CA ALA A 72 -4.06 10.94 -5.63
C ALA A 72 -3.42 11.37 -4.31
N VAL A 73 -3.72 12.58 -3.82
CA VAL A 73 -3.23 13.04 -2.51
C VAL A 73 -3.81 12.14 -1.41
N GLU A 74 -5.11 11.90 -1.41
CA GLU A 74 -5.77 11.02 -0.44
C GLU A 74 -5.22 9.58 -0.49
N MET A 75 -5.01 9.04 -1.68
CA MET A 75 -4.39 7.73 -1.88
C MET A 75 -2.98 7.64 -1.30
N LEU A 76 -2.13 8.64 -1.55
CA LEU A 76 -0.76 8.67 -1.04
C LEU A 76 -0.71 8.93 0.48
N ASP A 77 -1.60 9.78 1.01
CA ASP A 77 -1.74 10.01 2.44
C ASP A 77 -2.15 8.72 3.17
N GLU A 78 -3.09 7.96 2.60
CA GLU A 78 -3.53 6.69 3.17
C GLU A 78 -2.44 5.62 3.10
N LEU A 79 -1.71 5.54 1.99
CA LEU A 79 -0.57 4.65 1.84
C LEU A 79 0.50 4.95 2.92
N GLU A 80 0.84 6.22 3.13
CA GLU A 80 1.79 6.62 4.18
C GLU A 80 1.29 6.27 5.59
N ARG A 81 -0.01 6.46 5.87
CA ARG A 81 -0.63 6.06 7.14
C ARG A 81 -0.49 4.55 7.38
N LEU A 82 -0.81 3.73 6.38
CA LEU A 82 -0.72 2.27 6.47
C LEU A 82 0.74 1.80 6.59
N MET A 83 1.66 2.43 5.86
CA MET A 83 3.10 2.19 6.00
C MET A 83 3.57 2.48 7.43
N ALA A 84 3.16 3.60 8.03
CA ALA A 84 3.49 3.94 9.40
C ALA A 84 2.99 2.86 10.38
N LEU A 85 1.71 2.48 10.28
CA LEU A 85 1.11 1.43 11.11
C LEU A 85 1.81 0.07 10.97
N ALA A 86 2.22 -0.29 9.76
CA ALA A 86 2.94 -1.53 9.50
C ALA A 86 4.33 -1.55 10.17
N THR A 87 4.97 -0.39 10.36
CA THR A 87 6.30 -0.30 10.99
C THR A 87 6.28 -0.32 12.52
N GLU A 88 5.12 -0.07 13.14
CA GLU A 88 4.95 -0.09 14.60
C GLU A 88 5.23 -1.47 15.22
N ARG A 89 5.01 -2.56 14.47
CA ARG A 89 5.19 -3.93 14.96
C ARG A 89 5.89 -4.79 13.92
N VAL A 90 6.84 -5.62 14.35
CA VAL A 90 7.67 -6.47 13.47
C VAL A 90 6.90 -7.51 12.64
N HIS A 91 5.67 -7.85 13.03
CA HIS A 91 4.84 -8.87 12.39
C HIS A 91 3.75 -8.30 11.48
N ARG A 92 3.82 -7.00 11.16
CA ARG A 92 2.87 -6.34 10.26
C ARG A 92 3.48 -6.19 8.86
N TYR A 93 2.59 -6.20 7.88
CA TYR A 93 2.89 -6.10 6.45
C TYR A 93 1.90 -5.13 5.83
N LEU A 94 2.28 -4.53 4.70
CA LEU A 94 1.38 -3.75 3.86
C LEU A 94 0.89 -4.67 2.74
N TRP A 95 -0.43 -4.78 2.58
CA TRP A 95 -1.04 -5.66 1.58
C TRP A 95 -1.97 -4.85 0.67
N PHE A 96 -1.61 -4.79 -0.61
CA PHE A 96 -2.48 -4.33 -1.68
C PHE A 96 -3.36 -5.48 -2.13
N VAL A 97 -4.67 -5.28 -2.05
CA VAL A 97 -5.68 -6.27 -2.43
C VAL A 97 -6.21 -5.88 -3.81
N GLY A 98 -6.06 -6.79 -4.77
CA GLY A 98 -6.66 -6.62 -6.10
C GLY A 98 -8.19 -6.84 -6.06
N ASP A 99 -8.89 -6.39 -7.09
CA ASP A 99 -10.33 -6.64 -7.27
C ASP A 99 -10.61 -8.01 -7.92
#